data_AF-A0A3B8VSK8-F1
#
_entry.id   AF-A0A3B8VSK8-F1
#
_cell.length_a   1.000
_cell.length_b   1.000
_cell.length_c   1.000
_cell.angle_alpha   90.00
_cell.angle_beta   90.00
_cell.angle_gamma   90.00
#
_symmetry.space_group_name_H-M   'P 1'
#
loop_
_entity.id
_entity.type
_entity.pdbx_description
1 polymer ?
#
loop_
_entity_poly.entity_id
_entity_poly.type
_entity_poly.pdbx_seq_one_letter_code
_entity_poly.pdbx_strand_id
1 'polypeptide(L)'
;MGLLDKLTGGKRRANVEATIREMAESARLQPSIQHFHSSQAALWNTFCEGAEDIVWQLVVKNVDKRMDWGLKSKLRKFDEERLLTIYWWMLLYHLILLKHGGVDGRKTPDDFAALEGAATDFVRSHARRTSTGIEAPRPWDERWNHQFTLESAMSIYNGVYEMLGLFNDLTKRVNHVSEFTTATERGFDERLNSLRD
;
A
#
# COMPACT_ATOMS: atom_id res chain seq x y z
N MET A 1 21.71 15.59 -21.80
CA MET A 1 20.69 14.60 -21.37
C MET A 1 19.85 14.24 -22.58
N GLY A 2 20.11 13.07 -23.15
CA GLY A 2 19.74 12.71 -24.52
C GLY A 2 18.37 12.03 -24.65
N LEU A 3 17.87 11.95 -25.88
CA LEU A 3 16.61 11.31 -26.29
C LEU A 3 16.42 9.89 -25.69
N LEU A 4 17.51 9.16 -25.52
CA LEU A 4 17.55 7.82 -24.90
C LEU A 4 17.17 7.83 -23.41
N ASP A 5 17.54 8.86 -22.63
CA ASP A 5 17.11 8.98 -21.23
C ASP A 5 15.60 9.26 -21.13
N LYS A 6 15.03 10.01 -22.08
CA LYS A 6 13.57 10.25 -22.16
C LYS A 6 12.81 9.00 -22.55
N LEU A 7 13.30 8.23 -23.53
CA LEU A 7 12.68 6.98 -23.98
C LEU A 7 12.75 5.88 -22.91
N THR A 8 13.90 5.73 -22.25
CA THR A 8 14.07 4.74 -21.16
C THR A 8 13.31 5.12 -19.90
N GLY A 9 13.24 6.41 -19.57
CA GLY A 9 12.41 6.92 -18.47
C GLY A 9 10.92 6.66 -18.68
N GLY A 10 10.41 6.87 -19.89
CA GLY A 10 9.02 6.55 -20.26
C GLY A 10 8.70 5.06 -20.14
N LYS A 11 9.58 4.19 -20.66
CA LYS A 11 9.42 2.73 -20.55
C LYS A 11 9.45 2.25 -19.10
N ARG A 12 10.37 2.76 -18.28
CA ARG A 12 10.45 2.37 -16.86
C ARG A 12 9.20 2.77 -16.10
N ARG A 13 8.70 3.98 -16.34
CA ARG A 13 7.46 4.45 -15.74
C ARG A 13 6.30 3.54 -16.12
N ALA A 14 6.09 3.27 -17.40
CA ALA A 14 5.02 2.39 -17.87
C ALA A 14 5.09 0.98 -17.24
N ASN A 15 6.30 0.43 -17.06
CA ASN A 15 6.46 -0.85 -16.38
C ASN A 15 6.03 -0.78 -14.91
N VAL A 16 6.46 0.24 -14.16
CA VAL A 16 6.05 0.43 -12.76
C VAL A 16 4.53 0.59 -12.65
N GLU A 17 3.94 1.38 -13.55
CA GLU A 17 2.49 1.56 -13.63
C GLU A 17 1.74 0.24 -13.88
N ALA A 18 2.23 -0.58 -14.81
CA ALA A 18 1.66 -1.89 -15.10
C ALA A 18 1.79 -2.85 -13.91
N THR A 19 2.95 -2.89 -13.25
CA THR A 19 3.19 -3.74 -12.09
C THR A 19 2.26 -3.39 -10.92
N ILE A 20 2.02 -2.10 -10.65
CA ILE A 20 1.09 -1.67 -9.59
C ILE A 20 -0.33 -2.17 -9.89
N ARG A 21 -0.79 -2.03 -11.14
CA ARG A 21 -2.13 -2.50 -11.56
C ARG A 21 -2.27 -4.01 -11.45
N GLU A 22 -1.27 -4.76 -11.92
CA GLU A 22 -1.26 -6.22 -11.84
C GLU A 22 -1.33 -6.72 -10.39
N MET A 23 -0.60 -6.07 -9.47
CA MET A 23 -0.69 -6.36 -8.04
C MET A 23 -2.08 -6.09 -7.48
N ALA A 24 -2.69 -4.95 -7.86
CA ALA A 24 -4.03 -4.61 -7.41
C ALA A 24 -5.09 -5.58 -7.95
N GLU A 25 -5.01 -5.95 -9.22
CA GLU A 25 -5.87 -6.97 -9.83
C GLU A 25 -5.72 -8.34 -9.15
N SER A 26 -4.48 -8.77 -8.90
CA SER A 26 -4.21 -10.02 -8.18
C SER A 26 -4.74 -10.02 -6.75
N ALA A 27 -4.61 -8.90 -6.03
CA ALA A 27 -5.17 -8.73 -4.70
C ALA A 27 -6.71 -8.77 -4.72
N ARG A 28 -7.37 -8.17 -5.73
CA ARG A 28 -8.84 -8.21 -5.88
C ARG A 28 -9.42 -9.61 -6.11
N LEU A 29 -8.61 -10.61 -6.40
CA LEU A 29 -9.05 -12.01 -6.51
C LEU A 29 -9.21 -12.71 -5.15
N GLN A 30 -8.62 -12.18 -4.08
CA GLN A 30 -8.66 -12.80 -2.75
C GLN A 30 -10.07 -13.06 -2.19
N PRO A 31 -11.07 -12.17 -2.35
CA PRO A 31 -12.41 -12.43 -1.85
C PRO A 31 -13.04 -13.71 -2.41
N SER A 32 -12.79 -14.01 -3.69
CA SER A 32 -13.28 -15.23 -4.33
C SER A 32 -12.54 -16.47 -3.84
N ILE A 33 -11.23 -16.36 -3.62
CA ILE A 33 -10.37 -17.45 -3.14
C ILE A 33 -10.71 -17.80 -1.67
N GLN A 34 -10.97 -16.78 -0.86
CA GLN A 34 -11.26 -16.93 0.58
C GLN A 34 -12.75 -17.02 0.89
N HIS A 35 -13.61 -17.01 -0.14
CA HIS A 35 -15.07 -17.10 -0.01
C HIS A 35 -15.67 -16.02 0.91
N PHE A 36 -15.20 -14.78 0.78
CA PHE A 36 -15.74 -13.63 1.50
C PHE A 36 -17.24 -13.45 1.22
N HIS A 37 -17.99 -13.11 2.26
CA HIS A 37 -19.35 -12.59 2.04
C HIS A 37 -19.29 -11.19 1.42
N SER A 38 -20.43 -10.72 0.90
CA SER A 38 -20.52 -9.50 0.09
C SER A 38 -19.93 -8.26 0.77
N SER A 39 -20.18 -8.05 2.07
CA SER A 39 -19.63 -6.91 2.80
C SER A 39 -18.12 -6.99 3.03
N GLN A 40 -17.56 -8.17 3.28
CA GLN A 40 -16.10 -8.38 3.35
C GLN A 40 -15.44 -8.15 2.00
N ALA A 41 -16.04 -8.65 0.92
CA ALA A 41 -15.55 -8.44 -0.43
C ALA A 41 -15.55 -6.96 -0.82
N ALA A 42 -16.62 -6.22 -0.48
CA ALA A 42 -16.70 -4.78 -0.71
C ALA A 42 -15.61 -4.02 0.06
N LEU A 43 -15.41 -4.35 1.35
CA LEU A 43 -14.38 -3.74 2.18
C LEU A 43 -12.97 -4.03 1.66
N TRP A 44 -12.69 -5.27 1.26
CA TRP A 44 -11.42 -5.66 0.66
C TRP A 44 -11.14 -4.93 -0.66
N ASN A 45 -12.15 -4.76 -1.51
CA ASN A 45 -12.00 -4.02 -2.76
C ASN A 45 -11.67 -2.55 -2.48
N THR A 46 -12.30 -1.93 -1.49
CA THR A 46 -11.94 -0.58 -1.03
C THR A 46 -10.50 -0.51 -0.52
N PHE A 47 -10.00 -1.55 0.15
CA PHE A 47 -8.60 -1.60 0.58
C PHE A 47 -7.66 -1.69 -0.62
N CYS A 48 -7.98 -2.52 -1.61
CA CYS A 48 -7.17 -2.66 -2.83
C CYS A 48 -7.13 -1.34 -3.61
N GLU A 49 -8.27 -0.67 -3.79
CA GLU A 49 -8.35 0.63 -4.45
C GLU A 49 -7.55 1.71 -3.70
N GLY A 50 -7.68 1.74 -2.37
CA GLY A 50 -6.93 2.69 -1.56
C GLY A 50 -5.43 2.42 -1.55
N ALA A 51 -5.01 1.16 -1.47
CA ALA A 51 -3.61 0.78 -1.58
C ALA A 51 -3.04 1.12 -2.96
N GLU A 52 -3.76 0.80 -4.04
CA GLU A 52 -3.36 1.13 -5.41
C GLU A 52 -3.16 2.63 -5.60
N ASP A 53 -4.13 3.44 -5.18
CA ASP A 53 -4.06 4.90 -5.28
C ASP A 53 -2.87 5.44 -4.48
N ILE A 54 -2.67 5.01 -3.23
CA ILE A 54 -1.52 5.48 -2.43
C ILE A 54 -0.18 5.14 -3.11
N VAL A 55 0.02 3.89 -3.54
CA VAL A 55 1.28 3.49 -4.19
C VAL A 55 1.48 4.27 -5.49
N TRP A 56 0.42 4.48 -6.26
CA TRP A 56 0.47 5.29 -7.46
C TRP A 56 0.85 6.75 -7.18
N GLN A 57 0.28 7.36 -6.14
CA GLN A 57 0.56 8.74 -5.72
C GLN A 57 2.02 8.91 -5.28
N LEU A 58 2.52 7.95 -4.52
CA LEU A 58 3.89 7.92 -4.01
C LEU A 58 4.91 7.77 -5.14
N VAL A 59 4.70 6.82 -6.05
CA VAL A 59 5.74 6.33 -6.95
C VAL A 59 5.62 6.90 -8.37
N VAL A 60 4.40 7.10 -8.87
CA VAL A 60 4.15 7.42 -10.28
C VAL A 60 3.77 8.89 -10.46
N LYS A 61 2.68 9.30 -9.83
CA LYS A 61 2.10 10.63 -10.04
C LYS A 61 1.44 11.11 -8.76
N ASN A 62 2.00 12.15 -8.22
CA ASN A 62 1.43 12.85 -7.09
C ASN A 62 0.50 13.95 -7.61
N VAL A 63 -0.77 13.62 -7.63
CA VAL A 63 -1.86 14.57 -7.82
C VAL A 63 -2.11 15.29 -6.49
N ASP A 64 -2.02 14.58 -5.37
CA ASP A 64 -2.11 15.16 -4.03
C ASP A 64 -0.72 15.31 -3.40
N LYS A 65 -0.26 16.57 -3.30
CA LYS A 65 1.04 16.93 -2.69
C LYS A 65 1.19 16.39 -1.27
N ARG A 66 0.08 16.16 -0.57
CA ARG A 66 0.06 15.62 0.80
C ARG A 66 0.52 14.15 0.88
N MET A 67 0.46 13.41 -0.23
CA MET A 67 0.97 12.04 -0.32
C MET A 67 2.38 11.98 -0.95
N ASP A 68 3.14 13.08 -0.96
CA ASP A 68 4.47 13.09 -1.58
C ASP A 68 5.56 12.67 -0.59
N TRP A 69 6.17 11.50 -0.80
CA TRP A 69 7.41 11.12 -0.12
C TRP A 69 8.66 11.33 -1.00
N GLY A 70 8.55 12.07 -2.11
CA GLY A 70 9.67 12.35 -3.00
C GLY A 70 10.15 11.16 -3.85
N LEU A 71 9.39 10.06 -3.88
CA LEU A 71 9.82 8.79 -4.48
C LEU A 71 9.74 8.76 -6.01
N LYS A 72 8.93 9.63 -6.63
CA LYS A 72 8.77 9.78 -8.09
C LYS A 72 10.08 9.95 -8.86
N SER A 73 11.05 10.64 -8.28
CA SER A 73 12.37 10.83 -8.90
C SER A 73 13.26 9.58 -8.85
N LYS A 74 12.81 8.53 -8.17
CA LYS A 74 13.56 7.32 -7.83
C LYS A 74 13.04 6.06 -8.52
N LEU A 75 12.26 6.18 -9.60
CA LEU A 75 11.66 5.07 -10.37
C LEU A 75 12.63 3.91 -10.71
N ARG A 76 13.92 4.19 -10.89
CA ARG A 76 14.95 3.18 -11.16
C ARG A 76 15.20 2.22 -9.97
N LYS A 77 14.82 2.61 -8.75
CA LYS A 77 14.97 1.80 -7.54
C LYS A 77 13.80 0.81 -7.31
N PHE A 78 12.67 0.97 -7.99
CA PHE A 78 11.49 0.14 -7.82
C PHE A 78 11.48 -1.04 -8.77
N ASP A 79 11.82 -2.22 -8.30
CA ASP A 79 11.51 -3.49 -8.96
C ASP A 79 10.19 -4.06 -8.42
N GLU A 80 9.80 -5.22 -8.94
CA GLU A 80 8.56 -5.90 -8.57
C GLU A 80 8.50 -6.23 -7.08
N GLU A 81 9.61 -6.70 -6.48
CA GLU A 81 9.66 -7.06 -5.06
C GLU A 81 9.42 -5.85 -4.15
N ARG A 82 10.09 -4.72 -4.43
CA ARG A 82 9.90 -3.50 -3.65
C ARG A 82 8.49 -2.92 -3.82
N LEU A 83 7.93 -3.00 -5.03
CA LEU A 83 6.54 -2.57 -5.28
C LEU A 83 5.54 -3.47 -4.54
N LEU A 84 5.77 -4.79 -4.55
CA LEU A 84 4.95 -5.76 -3.82
C LEU A 84 4.96 -5.46 -2.32
N THR A 85 6.15 -5.21 -1.78
CA THR A 85 6.35 -4.91 -0.35
C THR A 85 5.57 -3.66 0.05
N ILE A 86 5.70 -2.57 -0.72
CA ILE A 86 5.00 -1.31 -0.44
C ILE A 86 3.49 -1.49 -0.58
N TYR A 87 3.03 -2.13 -1.66
CA TYR A 87 1.60 -2.37 -1.88
C TYR A 87 0.98 -3.19 -0.75
N TRP A 88 1.66 -4.25 -0.33
CA TRP A 88 1.20 -5.06 0.79
C TRP A 88 1.23 -4.31 2.12
N TRP A 89 2.25 -3.49 2.39
CA TRP A 89 2.23 -2.59 3.54
C TRP A 89 1.08 -1.59 3.49
N MET A 90 0.67 -1.13 2.30
CA MET A 90 -0.52 -0.28 2.18
C MET A 90 -1.82 -1.04 2.49
N LEU A 91 -1.93 -2.32 2.13
CA LEU A 91 -3.08 -3.16 2.53
C LEU A 91 -3.13 -3.31 4.06
N LEU A 92 -2.00 -3.60 4.70
CA LEU A 92 -1.91 -3.68 6.16
C LEU A 92 -2.18 -2.33 6.83
N TYR A 93 -1.75 -1.22 6.23
CA TYR A 93 -2.05 0.11 6.72
C TYR A 93 -3.56 0.41 6.70
N HIS A 94 -4.30 -0.05 5.69
CA HIS A 94 -5.76 0.05 5.68
C HIS A 94 -6.43 -0.77 6.79
N LEU A 95 -5.84 -1.89 7.24
CA LEU A 95 -6.30 -2.59 8.45
C LEU A 95 -6.15 -1.71 9.71
N ILE A 96 -5.04 -0.99 9.83
CA ILE A 96 -4.82 -0.03 10.92
C ILE A 96 -5.84 1.11 10.85
N LEU A 97 -6.09 1.66 9.66
CA LEU A 97 -7.11 2.68 9.44
C LEU A 97 -8.50 2.16 9.82
N LEU A 98 -8.88 0.94 9.45
CA LEU A 98 -10.16 0.34 9.85
C LEU A 98 -10.28 0.18 11.37
N LYS A 99 -9.22 -0.31 12.01
CA LYS A 99 -9.19 -0.56 13.46
C LYS A 99 -9.45 0.73 14.26
N HIS A 100 -8.86 1.84 13.84
CA HIS A 100 -8.92 3.12 14.55
C HIS A 100 -10.01 4.08 14.03
N GLY A 101 -10.38 3.98 12.75
CA GLY A 101 -11.29 4.87 12.01
C GLY A 101 -12.78 4.62 12.23
N GLY A 102 -13.23 4.44 13.47
CA GLY A 102 -14.60 4.80 13.85
C GLY A 102 -15.79 4.26 13.02
N VAL A 103 -15.76 3.09 12.39
CA VAL A 103 -16.98 2.51 11.80
C VAL A 103 -17.76 1.76 12.87
N ASP A 104 -18.66 2.44 13.55
CA ASP A 104 -19.69 1.77 14.37
C ASP A 104 -20.50 0.85 13.46
N GLY A 105 -20.28 -0.46 13.61
CA GLY A 105 -21.01 -1.52 12.91
C GLY A 105 -20.19 -2.47 12.02
N ARG A 106 -18.94 -2.16 11.62
CA ARG A 106 -18.08 -3.04 10.77
C ARG A 106 -16.80 -3.56 11.47
N LYS A 107 -16.71 -3.35 12.78
CA LYS A 107 -15.57 -3.77 13.61
C LYS A 107 -15.85 -5.12 14.25
N THR A 108 -16.12 -6.16 13.45
CA THR A 108 -16.04 -7.50 14.02
C THR A 108 -14.57 -7.92 14.02
N PRO A 109 -14.06 -8.53 15.10
CA PRO A 109 -12.75 -9.19 15.08
C PRO A 109 -12.60 -10.17 13.89
N ASP A 110 -13.72 -10.75 13.45
CA ASP A 110 -13.79 -11.66 12.31
C ASP A 110 -13.46 -10.96 10.98
N ASP A 111 -13.97 -9.74 10.75
CA ASP A 111 -13.62 -8.96 9.55
C ASP A 111 -12.13 -8.63 9.54
N PHE A 112 -11.56 -8.25 10.67
CA PHE A 112 -10.12 -7.95 10.77
C PHE A 112 -9.28 -9.19 10.43
N ALA A 113 -9.60 -10.34 11.04
CA ALA A 113 -8.89 -11.59 10.82
C ALA A 113 -9.00 -12.07 9.36
N ALA A 114 -10.19 -11.95 8.75
CA ALA A 114 -10.41 -12.32 7.35
C ALA A 114 -9.57 -11.45 6.41
N LEU A 115 -9.61 -10.12 6.60
CA LEU A 115 -8.86 -9.17 5.74
C LEU A 115 -7.34 -9.30 5.93
N GLU A 116 -6.86 -9.54 7.16
CA GLU A 116 -5.45 -9.86 7.43
C GLU A 116 -5.02 -11.16 6.75
N GLY A 117 -5.90 -12.18 6.78
CA GLY A 117 -5.74 -13.42 6.04
C GLY A 117 -5.59 -13.18 4.54
N ALA A 118 -6.47 -12.38 3.93
CA ALA A 118 -6.41 -12.01 2.51
C ALA A 118 -5.10 -11.30 2.14
N ALA A 119 -4.65 -10.34 2.95
CA ALA A 119 -3.37 -9.68 2.72
C ALA A 119 -2.19 -10.65 2.79
N THR A 120 -2.22 -11.59 3.74
CA THR A 120 -1.18 -12.61 3.91
C THR A 120 -1.16 -13.61 2.75
N ASP A 121 -2.32 -14.08 2.30
CA ASP A 121 -2.39 -15.05 1.21
C ASP A 121 -2.08 -14.43 -0.15
N PHE A 122 -2.48 -13.18 -0.38
CA PHE A 122 -2.05 -12.40 -1.54
C PHE A 122 -0.53 -12.41 -1.68
N VAL A 123 0.18 -12.02 -0.60
CA VAL A 123 1.63 -11.84 -0.67
C VAL A 123 2.39 -13.17 -0.77
N ARG A 124 1.89 -14.21 -0.09
CA ARG A 124 2.42 -15.58 -0.22
C ARG A 124 2.20 -16.16 -1.61
N SER A 125 1.04 -15.90 -2.22
CA SER A 125 0.73 -16.38 -3.57
C SER A 125 1.66 -15.75 -4.60
N HIS A 126 1.98 -14.46 -4.45
CA HIS A 126 2.93 -13.77 -5.31
C HIS A 126 4.35 -14.32 -5.16
N ALA A 127 4.82 -14.51 -3.92
CA ALA A 127 6.14 -15.07 -3.62
C ALA A 127 6.32 -16.52 -4.15
N ARG A 128 5.25 -17.32 -4.18
CA ARG A 128 5.28 -18.67 -4.77
C ARG A 128 5.39 -18.67 -6.30
N ARG A 129 4.78 -17.70 -6.97
CA ARG A 129 4.78 -17.62 -8.45
C ARG A 129 6.14 -17.23 -9.03
N THR A 130 6.91 -16.44 -8.30
CA THR A 130 8.19 -15.90 -8.81
C THR A 130 9.31 -16.93 -8.90
N SER A 131 9.12 -18.19 -8.47
CA SER A 131 10.01 -19.35 -8.72
C SER A 131 11.48 -19.21 -8.30
N THR A 132 11.88 -18.08 -7.73
CA THR A 132 13.28 -17.71 -7.44
C THR A 132 13.64 -17.78 -5.95
N GLY A 133 12.74 -18.27 -5.09
CA GLY A 133 13.00 -18.38 -3.65
C GLY A 133 12.96 -17.03 -2.91
N ILE A 134 12.24 -16.05 -3.46
CA ILE A 134 11.98 -14.76 -2.80
C ILE A 134 11.16 -15.03 -1.53
N GLU A 135 11.70 -14.68 -0.37
CA GLU A 135 10.97 -14.71 0.89
C GLU A 135 9.79 -13.72 0.79
N ALA A 136 8.60 -14.13 1.22
CA ALA A 136 7.47 -13.21 1.28
C ALA A 136 7.86 -12.01 2.17
N PRO A 137 7.55 -10.76 1.75
CA PRO A 137 7.87 -9.59 2.55
C PRO A 137 7.24 -9.72 3.95
N ARG A 138 7.93 -9.13 4.93
CA ARG A 138 7.49 -9.08 6.33
C ARG A 138 6.88 -7.72 6.64
N PRO A 139 5.94 -7.63 7.59
CA PRO A 139 5.38 -6.34 7.98
C PRO A 139 6.52 -5.39 8.40
N TRP A 140 6.26 -4.08 8.36
CA TRP A 140 7.28 -3.09 8.72
C TRP A 140 7.77 -3.20 10.18
N ASP A 141 6.98 -3.83 11.06
CA ASP A 141 7.31 -4.11 12.45
C ASP A 141 6.60 -5.40 12.91
N GLU A 142 7.19 -6.16 13.84
CA GLU A 142 6.58 -7.39 14.40
C GLU A 142 5.25 -7.11 15.12
N ARG A 143 5.10 -5.93 15.71
CA ARG A 143 3.91 -5.47 16.43
C ARG A 143 3.11 -4.44 15.63
N TRP A 144 3.25 -4.42 14.30
CA TRP A 144 2.58 -3.46 13.42
C TRP A 144 1.09 -3.30 13.72
N ASN A 145 0.39 -4.39 14.05
CA ASN A 145 -1.04 -4.43 14.33
C ASN A 145 -1.44 -3.77 15.67
N HIS A 146 -0.48 -3.40 16.52
CA HIS A 146 -0.70 -2.65 17.77
C HIS A 146 -0.50 -1.14 17.62
N GLN A 147 0.05 -0.70 16.49
CA GLN A 147 0.37 0.71 16.25
C GLN A 147 -0.88 1.53 15.92
N PHE A 148 -0.79 2.84 16.17
CA PHE A 148 -1.75 3.82 15.66
C PHE A 148 -1.34 4.29 14.24
N THR A 149 -2.27 4.94 13.54
CA THR A 149 -2.12 5.36 12.13
C THR A 149 -0.83 6.15 11.87
N LEU A 150 -0.53 7.15 12.69
CA LEU A 150 0.68 7.97 12.55
C LEU A 150 1.98 7.17 12.77
N GLU A 151 1.98 6.28 13.77
CA GLU A 151 3.13 5.44 14.10
C GLU A 151 3.41 4.41 12.98
N SER A 152 2.36 3.83 12.42
CA SER A 152 2.46 2.95 11.25
C SER A 152 2.99 3.70 10.03
N ALA A 153 2.45 4.89 9.72
CA ALA A 153 2.93 5.70 8.60
C ALA A 153 4.41 6.07 8.75
N MET A 154 4.85 6.40 9.96
CA MET A 154 6.27 6.68 10.24
C MET A 154 7.15 5.45 10.04
N SER A 155 6.74 4.28 10.55
CA SER A 155 7.48 3.03 10.41
C SER A 155 7.58 2.59 8.96
N ILE A 156 6.47 2.67 8.22
CA ILE A 156 6.44 2.38 6.79
C ILE A 156 7.36 3.33 6.03
N TYR A 157 7.28 4.65 6.27
CA TYR A 157 8.16 5.62 5.61
C TYR A 157 9.64 5.27 5.82
N ASN A 158 10.02 4.97 7.07
CA ASN A 158 11.39 4.59 7.41
C ASN A 158 11.80 3.31 6.66
N GLY A 159 10.95 2.27 6.69
CA GLY A 159 11.21 1.01 5.99
C GLY A 159 11.33 1.18 4.48
N VAL A 160 10.50 2.03 3.86
CA VAL A 160 10.59 2.32 2.42
C VAL A 160 11.89 3.04 2.09
N TYR A 161 12.29 4.02 2.90
CA TYR A 161 13.54 4.74 2.69
C TYR A 161 14.75 3.83 2.85
N GLU A 162 14.77 2.97 3.87
CA GLU A 162 15.81 1.98 4.10
C GLU A 162 15.90 0.96 2.95
N MET A 163 14.76 0.36 2.57
CA MET A 163 14.65 -0.62 1.48
C MET A 163 15.15 -0.04 0.14
N LEU A 164 14.98 1.27 -0.08
CA LEU A 164 15.43 1.97 -1.28
C LEU A 164 16.86 2.54 -1.13
N GLY A 165 17.50 2.42 0.04
CA GLY A 165 18.81 3.02 0.33
C GLY A 165 18.79 4.55 0.15
N LEU A 166 17.75 5.21 0.66
CA LEU A 166 17.55 6.65 0.62
C LEU A 166 17.90 7.28 1.97
N PHE A 167 18.43 8.51 1.92
CA PHE A 167 18.70 9.27 3.13
C PHE A 167 17.39 9.76 3.78
N ASN A 168 17.22 9.44 5.06
CA ASN A 168 16.04 9.81 5.85
C ASN A 168 16.28 11.15 6.59
N ASP A 169 15.86 12.24 5.96
CA ASP A 169 15.86 13.59 6.55
C ASP A 169 14.71 13.70 7.58
N LEU A 170 15.06 13.85 8.85
CA LEU A 170 14.10 13.87 9.97
C LEU A 170 13.05 14.97 9.83
N THR A 171 13.44 16.16 9.37
CA THR A 171 12.53 17.30 9.25
C THR A 171 11.53 17.08 8.12
N LYS A 172 12.01 16.59 6.96
CA LYS A 172 11.13 16.25 5.84
C LYS A 172 10.23 15.08 6.17
N ARG A 173 10.76 14.07 6.87
CA ARG A 173 9.98 12.90 7.32
C ARG A 173 8.76 13.32 8.12
N VAL A 174 8.92 14.19 9.11
CA VAL A 174 7.79 14.61 9.97
C VAL A 174 6.67 15.23 9.12
N ASN A 175 7.01 16.13 8.19
CA ASN A 175 6.03 16.75 7.31
C ASN A 175 5.38 15.72 6.38
N HIS A 176 6.19 14.89 5.70
CA HIS A 176 5.70 13.86 4.79
C HIS A 176 4.77 12.85 5.45
N VAL A 177 5.12 12.39 6.65
CA VAL A 177 4.33 11.40 7.41
C VAL A 177 3.04 12.02 7.94
N SER A 178 3.09 13.26 8.44
CA SER A 178 1.90 13.95 8.95
C SER A 178 0.88 14.23 7.85
N GLU A 179 1.34 14.78 6.72
CA GLU A 179 0.49 15.05 5.55
C GLU A 179 -0.08 13.76 4.97
N PHE A 180 0.74 12.72 4.85
CA PHE A 180 0.32 11.40 4.38
C PHE A 180 -0.78 10.84 5.26
N THR A 181 -0.55 10.76 6.58
CA THR A 181 -1.50 10.18 7.54
C THR A 181 -2.85 10.88 7.46
N THR A 182 -2.84 12.22 7.45
CA THR A 182 -4.06 13.04 7.33
C THR A 182 -4.80 12.78 6.01
N ALA A 183 -4.06 12.69 4.91
CA ALA A 183 -4.65 12.45 3.59
C ALA A 183 -5.26 11.05 3.48
N THR A 184 -4.57 10.04 4.02
CA THR A 184 -5.02 8.65 3.97
C THR A 184 -6.19 8.38 4.91
N GLU A 185 -6.22 8.96 6.11
CA GLU A 185 -7.38 8.86 7.02
C GLU A 185 -8.63 9.45 6.36
N ARG A 186 -8.51 10.66 5.79
CA ARG A 186 -9.63 11.30 5.09
C ARG A 186 -10.10 10.48 3.90
N GLY A 187 -9.18 10.05 3.02
CA GLY A 187 -9.53 9.27 1.84
C GLY A 187 -10.14 7.92 2.20
N PHE A 188 -9.74 7.34 3.33
CA PHE A 188 -10.31 6.12 3.86
C PHE A 188 -11.75 6.32 4.35
N ASP A 189 -12.00 7.37 5.15
CA ASP A 189 -13.34 7.70 5.63
C ASP A 189 -14.31 8.01 4.49
N GLU A 190 -13.86 8.76 3.47
CA GLU A 190 -14.66 9.06 2.27
C GLU A 190 -15.06 7.78 1.52
N ARG A 191 -14.11 6.86 1.29
CA ARG A 191 -14.39 5.58 0.63
C ARG A 191 -15.32 4.70 1.48
N LEU A 192 -15.13 4.64 2.79
CA LEU A 192 -15.99 3.85 3.65
C LEU A 192 -17.43 4.36 3.70
N ASN A 193 -17.61 5.69 3.72
CA ASN A 193 -18.95 6.28 3.66
C ASN A 193 -19.66 5.92 2.36
N SER A 194 -18.95 5.85 1.22
CA SER A 194 -19.54 5.40 -0.05
C SER A 194 -20.05 3.95 -0.05
N LEU A 195 -19.59 3.11 0.89
CA LEU A 195 -20.11 1.74 1.05
C LEU A 195 -21.39 1.66 1.90
N ARG A 196 -21.86 2.78 2.46
CA ARG A 196 -23.10 2.87 3.25
C ARG A 196 -24.29 3.28 2.40
N ASP A 197 -24.04 3.98 1.30
CA ASP A 197 -25.03 4.47 0.33
C ASP A 197 -25.32 3.42 -0.76
#